data_AF-A0ABD4KS71-F1
#
_entry.id   AF-A0ABD4KS71-F1
#
_cell.length_a   1.000
_cell.length_b   1.000
_cell.length_c   1.000
_cell.angle_alpha   90.00
_cell.angle_beta   90.00
_cell.angle_gamma   90.00
#
_symmetry.space_group_name_H-M   'P 1'
#
loop_
_entity.id
_entity.type
_entity.pdbx_description
1 polymer ?
#
loop_
_entity_poly.entity_id
_entity_poly.type
_entity_poly.pdbx_seq_one_letter_code
_entity_poly.pdbx_strand_id
1 'polypeptide(L)'
;ANFLLLLKEEQEDKLRELTLNDQSLVIACARNANEIISLANEKYALELIKSDKTTGAGLAHDKVAREEYKARLFNAQSALETALATAFNSARWVYKGQVYEKETMSEIATFAADSIFNQTPKILNELVNRNKLSGTAVSALKKLLEAMLEAEDSDELGIEGFPPEKSMYISCLKNTAIHSAEGENGQHWFRNNLDNKFNAVFAAAEKFLKARKGNEVKLSEIGQLWASEPYGLTKGVIPIFLLAFLKSMSEQIAYYEKDMSGEFAFIAEPDRDYVHKLIKNPGDLAVKYIVLAKEEQEWLQHLAIFAAVQSNRDVSNNILSVATPLVTVMHNLPQWVKNAHQIVLDNNTMNK
;
A
#
# COMPACT_ATOMS: atom_id res chain seq x y z
N ALA A 1 -16.69 3.50 4.66
CA ALA A 1 -18.15 3.63 4.78
C ALA A 1 -18.68 4.39 3.57
N ASN A 2 -19.82 3.96 3.03
CA ASN A 2 -20.50 4.56 1.89
C ASN A 2 -21.72 5.34 2.40
N PHE A 3 -21.72 6.65 2.21
CA PHE A 3 -22.85 7.51 2.53
C PHE A 3 -23.81 7.56 1.34
N LEU A 4 -25.02 7.04 1.51
CA LEU A 4 -26.07 7.04 0.50
C LEU A 4 -27.24 7.91 0.94
N LEU A 5 -27.53 8.95 0.16
CA LEU A 5 -28.70 9.77 0.34
C LEU A 5 -29.74 9.41 -0.72
N LEU A 6 -30.84 8.81 -0.30
CA LEU A 6 -31.93 8.38 -1.16
C LEU A 6 -32.85 9.57 -1.48
N LEU A 7 -33.13 9.79 -2.76
CA LEU A 7 -34.13 10.76 -3.24
C LEU A 7 -35.55 10.18 -3.28
N LYS A 8 -35.76 9.02 -2.67
CA LYS A 8 -37.06 8.37 -2.51
C LYS A 8 -37.27 8.07 -1.05
N GLU A 9 -38.48 8.33 -0.56
CA GLU A 9 -38.87 7.91 0.78
C GLU A 9 -38.92 6.39 0.86
N GLU A 10 -38.31 5.85 1.91
CA GLU A 10 -38.35 4.46 2.29
C GLU A 10 -38.59 4.38 3.81
N GLN A 11 -39.15 3.27 4.28
CA GLN A 11 -39.44 3.07 5.70
C GLN A 11 -38.14 2.96 6.52
N GLU A 12 -38.11 3.62 7.68
CA GLU A 12 -36.93 3.64 8.56
C GLU A 12 -36.49 2.23 8.97
N ASP A 13 -37.43 1.33 9.25
CA ASP A 13 -37.15 -0.07 9.61
C ASP A 13 -36.36 -0.81 8.52
N LYS A 14 -36.66 -0.54 7.26
CA LYS A 14 -35.94 -1.12 6.12
C LYS A 14 -34.53 -0.56 6.01
N LEU A 15 -34.33 0.72 6.28
CA LEU A 15 -32.99 1.33 6.32
C LEU A 15 -32.14 0.73 7.45
N ARG A 16 -32.77 0.49 8.62
CA ARG A 16 -32.11 -0.17 9.75
C ARG A 16 -31.68 -1.59 9.39
N GLU A 17 -32.55 -2.38 8.78
CA GLU A 17 -32.24 -3.74 8.33
C GLU A 17 -31.07 -3.77 7.33
N LEU A 18 -31.07 -2.88 6.33
CA LEU A 18 -29.99 -2.80 5.34
C LEU A 18 -28.63 -2.50 5.97
N THR A 19 -28.58 -1.54 6.90
CA THR A 19 -27.34 -1.12 7.56
C THR A 19 -26.86 -2.09 8.64
N LEU A 20 -27.71 -2.99 9.11
CA LEU A 20 -27.32 -4.13 9.95
C LEU A 20 -26.62 -5.22 9.11
N ASN A 21 -27.12 -5.47 7.90
CA ASN A 21 -26.56 -6.46 6.98
C ASN A 21 -25.26 -5.99 6.32
N ASP A 22 -25.11 -4.70 6.05
CA ASP A 22 -23.89 -4.09 5.52
C ASP A 22 -23.34 -3.00 6.46
N GLN A 23 -22.31 -3.36 7.22
CA GLN A 23 -21.66 -2.47 8.18
C GLN A 23 -20.83 -1.34 7.54
N SER A 24 -20.66 -1.37 6.22
CA SER A 24 -20.02 -0.30 5.48
C SER A 24 -21.00 0.81 5.09
N LEU A 25 -22.30 0.61 5.28
CA LEU A 25 -23.35 1.41 4.70
C LEU A 25 -23.94 2.42 5.69
N VAL A 26 -24.00 3.69 5.29
CA VAL A 26 -24.65 4.77 6.04
C VAL A 26 -25.72 5.38 5.13
N ILE A 27 -26.99 5.29 5.50
CA ILE A 27 -28.11 5.64 4.59
C ILE A 27 -29.02 6.69 5.21
N ALA A 28 -29.52 7.61 4.41
CA ALA A 28 -30.61 8.51 4.77
C ALA A 28 -31.57 8.73 3.60
N CYS A 29 -32.76 9.24 3.88
CA CYS A 29 -33.67 9.78 2.87
C CYS A 29 -33.61 11.31 2.89
N ALA A 30 -33.52 11.93 1.70
CA ALA A 30 -33.57 13.38 1.55
C ALA A 30 -35.00 13.90 1.76
N ARG A 31 -35.18 14.79 2.75
CA ARG A 31 -36.49 15.41 3.03
C ARG A 31 -36.97 16.34 1.91
N ASN A 32 -36.04 16.96 1.20
CA ASN A 32 -36.30 17.84 0.05
C ASN A 32 -36.03 17.14 -1.29
N ALA A 33 -36.24 15.82 -1.37
CA ALA A 33 -35.98 15.04 -2.58
C ALA A 33 -36.65 15.61 -3.84
N ASN A 34 -37.93 16.03 -3.74
CA ASN A 34 -38.67 16.61 -4.87
C ASN A 34 -38.03 17.91 -5.39
N GLU A 35 -37.52 18.75 -4.50
CA GLU A 35 -36.80 19.98 -4.86
C GLU A 35 -35.50 19.65 -5.59
N ILE A 36 -34.70 18.71 -5.06
CA ILE A 36 -33.45 18.25 -5.69
C ILE A 36 -33.74 17.71 -7.09
N ILE A 37 -34.74 16.85 -7.25
CA ILE A 37 -35.13 16.27 -8.54
C ILE A 37 -35.55 17.37 -9.52
N SER A 38 -36.35 18.33 -9.07
CA SER A 38 -36.79 19.45 -9.90
C SER A 38 -35.62 20.32 -10.39
N LEU A 39 -34.70 20.67 -9.49
CA LEU A 39 -33.51 21.48 -9.82
C LEU A 39 -32.53 20.72 -10.71
N ALA A 40 -32.38 19.42 -10.49
CA ALA A 40 -31.58 18.55 -11.35
C ALA A 40 -32.18 18.46 -12.76
N ASN A 41 -33.50 18.33 -12.88
CA ASN A 41 -34.19 18.34 -14.16
C ASN A 41 -34.04 19.68 -14.89
N GLU A 42 -34.14 20.81 -14.18
CA GLU A 42 -33.91 22.15 -14.76
C GLU A 42 -32.48 22.27 -15.32
N LYS A 43 -31.48 21.91 -14.52
CA LYS A 43 -30.08 21.92 -14.96
C LYS A 43 -29.89 21.01 -16.18
N TYR A 44 -30.42 19.80 -16.14
CA TYR A 44 -30.31 18.83 -17.23
C TYR A 44 -30.99 19.35 -18.51
N ALA A 45 -32.18 19.95 -18.39
CA ALA A 45 -32.87 20.56 -19.52
C ALA A 45 -32.06 21.70 -20.16
N LEU A 46 -31.41 22.54 -19.35
CA LEU A 46 -30.51 23.59 -19.85
C LEU A 46 -29.29 22.99 -20.59
N GLU A 47 -28.68 21.94 -20.04
CA GLU A 47 -27.58 21.25 -20.71
C GLU A 47 -28.02 20.63 -22.05
N LEU A 48 -29.23 20.06 -22.10
CA LEU A 48 -29.83 19.55 -23.33
C LEU A 48 -30.03 20.67 -24.36
N ILE A 49 -30.58 21.82 -23.97
CA ILE A 49 -30.77 22.99 -24.86
C ILE A 49 -29.45 23.43 -25.47
N LYS A 50 -28.37 23.48 -24.69
CA LYS A 50 -27.04 23.85 -25.19
C LYS A 50 -26.46 22.80 -26.13
N SER A 51 -26.75 21.51 -25.89
CA SER A 51 -26.27 20.40 -26.73
C SER A 51 -27.06 20.24 -28.04
N ASP A 52 -28.27 20.81 -28.12
CA ASP A 52 -29.10 20.73 -29.32
C ASP A 52 -28.43 21.46 -30.50
N LYS A 53 -28.47 20.83 -31.67
CA LYS A 53 -27.77 21.33 -32.86
C LYS A 53 -28.34 22.65 -33.38
N THR A 54 -29.66 22.84 -33.25
CA THR A 54 -30.35 24.00 -33.81
C THR A 54 -30.39 25.14 -32.80
N THR A 55 -30.86 24.85 -31.59
CA THR A 55 -31.05 25.80 -30.50
C THR A 55 -29.71 26.22 -29.90
N GLY A 56 -28.79 25.27 -29.68
CA GLY A 56 -27.45 25.55 -29.19
C GLY A 56 -26.63 26.41 -30.15
N ALA A 57 -26.77 26.19 -31.46
CA ALA A 57 -26.15 27.06 -32.49
C ALA A 57 -26.75 28.47 -32.47
N GLY A 58 -28.08 28.60 -32.35
CA GLY A 58 -28.75 29.89 -32.19
C GLY A 58 -28.26 30.67 -30.96
N LEU A 59 -28.11 29.99 -29.83
CA LEU A 59 -27.55 30.54 -28.59
C LEU A 59 -26.11 31.04 -28.75
N ALA A 60 -25.30 30.42 -29.61
CA ALA A 60 -23.92 30.87 -29.82
C ALA A 60 -23.86 32.25 -30.53
N HIS A 61 -24.80 32.50 -31.43
CA HIS A 61 -24.85 33.71 -32.26
C HIS A 61 -25.56 34.89 -31.58
N ASP A 62 -26.49 34.64 -30.65
CA ASP A 62 -27.15 35.69 -29.87
C ASP A 62 -26.43 35.93 -28.53
N LYS A 63 -25.86 37.13 -28.35
CA LYS A 63 -25.17 37.51 -27.11
C LYS A 63 -26.11 37.58 -25.91
N VAL A 64 -27.32 38.12 -26.07
CA VAL A 64 -28.26 38.30 -24.96
C VAL A 64 -28.78 36.94 -24.51
N ALA A 65 -29.22 36.10 -25.45
CA ALA A 65 -29.70 34.75 -25.14
C ALA A 65 -28.62 33.89 -24.47
N ARG A 66 -27.35 34.02 -24.90
CA ARG A 66 -26.21 33.32 -24.30
C ARG A 66 -25.93 33.74 -22.86
N GLU A 67 -25.97 35.04 -22.57
CA GLU A 67 -25.76 35.52 -21.20
C GLU A 67 -26.92 35.14 -20.28
N GLU A 68 -28.18 35.21 -20.76
CA GLU A 68 -29.35 34.71 -20.03
C GLU A 68 -29.23 33.20 -19.76
N TYR A 69 -28.85 32.40 -20.75
CA TYR A 69 -28.61 30.96 -20.60
C TYR A 69 -27.55 30.68 -19.53
N LYS A 70 -26.40 31.38 -19.58
CA LYS A 70 -25.33 31.19 -18.61
C LYS A 70 -25.80 31.54 -17.19
N ALA A 71 -26.53 32.65 -17.05
CA ALA A 71 -27.09 33.07 -15.77
C ALA A 71 -28.06 32.02 -15.20
N ARG A 72 -28.98 31.49 -16.03
CA ARG A 72 -29.90 30.42 -15.61
C ARG A 72 -29.18 29.14 -15.23
N LEU A 73 -28.21 28.71 -16.03
CA LEU A 73 -27.42 27.51 -15.72
C LEU A 73 -26.67 27.66 -14.40
N PHE A 74 -26.04 28.82 -14.18
CA PHE A 74 -25.35 29.12 -12.93
C PHE A 74 -26.33 29.11 -11.74
N ASN A 75 -27.49 29.76 -11.86
CA ASN A 75 -28.50 29.80 -10.80
C ASN A 75 -29.06 28.41 -10.50
N ALA A 76 -29.40 27.61 -11.52
CA ALA A 76 -29.89 26.24 -11.35
C ALA A 76 -28.83 25.35 -10.68
N GLN A 77 -27.56 25.49 -11.08
CA GLN A 77 -26.46 24.75 -10.46
C GLN A 77 -26.26 25.15 -8.99
N SER A 78 -26.20 26.44 -8.69
CA SER A 78 -26.03 26.94 -7.32
C SER A 78 -27.19 26.55 -6.40
N ALA A 79 -28.42 26.64 -6.91
CA ALA A 79 -29.62 26.19 -6.19
C ALA A 79 -29.59 24.68 -5.93
N LEU A 80 -29.20 23.87 -6.92
CA LEU A 80 -29.07 22.41 -6.77
C LEU A 80 -28.00 22.05 -5.73
N GLU A 81 -26.82 22.69 -5.78
CA GLU A 81 -25.75 22.49 -4.81
C GLU A 81 -26.20 22.85 -3.38
N THR A 82 -26.97 23.94 -3.24
CA THR A 82 -27.55 24.37 -1.96
C THR A 82 -28.60 23.38 -1.44
N ALA A 83 -29.49 22.91 -2.32
CA ALA A 83 -30.51 21.92 -1.97
C ALA A 83 -29.90 20.58 -1.54
N LEU A 84 -28.85 20.13 -2.24
CA LEU A 84 -28.07 18.95 -1.86
C LEU A 84 -27.38 19.15 -0.51
N ALA A 85 -26.68 20.26 -0.29
CA ALA A 85 -26.01 20.54 0.98
C ALA A 85 -27.02 20.55 2.16
N THR A 86 -28.18 21.15 1.95
CA THR A 86 -29.28 21.14 2.94
C THR A 86 -29.77 19.73 3.23
N ALA A 87 -29.91 18.90 2.21
CA ALA A 87 -30.35 17.52 2.35
C ALA A 87 -29.36 16.66 3.14
N PHE A 88 -28.05 16.78 2.86
CA PHE A 88 -27.02 16.06 3.59
C PHE A 88 -26.92 16.51 5.05
N ASN A 89 -27.08 17.81 5.33
CA ASN A 89 -26.97 18.36 6.68
C ASN A 89 -28.23 18.12 7.55
N SER A 90 -29.40 17.97 6.95
CA SER A 90 -30.67 17.75 7.66
C SER A 90 -31.18 16.30 7.61
N ALA A 91 -30.44 15.42 6.92
CA ALA A 91 -30.72 14.01 6.82
C ALA A 91 -30.67 13.32 8.19
N ARG A 92 -31.64 12.43 8.43
CA ARG A 92 -31.59 11.48 9.55
C ARG A 92 -30.83 10.25 9.06
N TRP A 93 -29.58 10.14 9.46
CA TRP A 93 -28.69 9.08 9.00
C TRP A 93 -28.93 7.81 9.80
N VAL A 94 -28.89 6.67 9.12
CA VAL A 94 -28.99 5.34 9.72
C VAL A 94 -27.66 4.62 9.51
N TYR A 95 -27.08 4.12 10.59
CA TYR A 95 -25.85 3.34 10.57
C TYR A 95 -25.95 2.20 11.60
N LYS A 96 -25.63 0.97 11.19
CA LYS A 96 -25.73 -0.24 12.03
C LYS A 96 -27.06 -0.38 12.78
N GLY A 97 -28.18 -0.08 12.11
CA GLY A 97 -29.51 -0.14 12.70
C GLY A 97 -29.85 0.97 13.69
N GLN A 98 -28.94 1.92 13.94
CA GLN A 98 -29.14 3.08 14.80
C GLN A 98 -29.38 4.33 13.97
N VAL A 99 -30.22 5.23 14.49
CA VAL A 99 -30.55 6.51 13.86
C VAL A 99 -29.76 7.62 14.53
N TYR A 100 -29.10 8.43 13.71
CA TYR A 100 -28.29 9.58 14.09
C TYR A 100 -28.97 10.84 13.56
N GLU A 101 -29.35 11.72 14.48
CA GLU A 101 -30.09 12.96 14.17
C GLU A 101 -29.36 14.22 14.60
N LYS A 102 -28.47 14.10 15.59
CA LYS A 102 -27.76 15.23 16.20
C LYS A 102 -26.32 15.30 15.73
N GLU A 103 -25.77 14.14 15.39
CA GLU A 103 -24.40 13.96 14.96
C GLU A 103 -24.23 14.44 13.53
N THR A 104 -23.13 15.15 13.32
CA THR A 104 -22.69 15.57 12.00
C THR A 104 -22.28 14.35 11.16
N MET A 105 -22.31 14.51 9.83
CA MET A 105 -21.84 13.46 8.91
C MET A 105 -20.39 13.02 9.20
N SER A 106 -19.53 13.96 9.63
CA SER A 106 -18.14 13.69 9.99
C SER A 106 -18.01 12.84 11.25
N GLU A 107 -18.88 13.04 12.25
CA GLU A 107 -18.93 12.19 13.45
C GLU A 107 -19.38 10.78 13.10
N ILE A 108 -20.43 10.65 12.30
CA ILE A 108 -20.92 9.34 11.84
C ILE A 108 -19.85 8.63 11.00
N ALA A 109 -19.13 9.36 10.15
CA ALA A 109 -18.02 8.81 9.38
C ALA A 109 -16.89 8.31 10.29
N THR A 110 -16.63 9.00 11.40
CA THR A 110 -15.65 8.59 12.42
C THR A 110 -16.11 7.30 13.11
N PHE A 111 -17.36 7.23 13.57
CA PHE A 111 -17.90 5.99 14.17
C PHE A 111 -17.81 4.81 13.22
N ALA A 112 -18.13 5.04 11.94
CA ALA A 112 -18.05 4.01 10.93
C ALA A 112 -16.60 3.59 10.64
N ALA A 113 -15.66 4.54 10.57
CA ALA A 113 -14.24 4.26 10.39
C ALA A 113 -13.65 3.48 11.57
N ASP A 114 -13.94 3.88 12.81
CA ASP A 114 -13.49 3.20 14.02
C ASP A 114 -14.02 1.78 14.11
N SER A 115 -15.23 1.55 13.59
CA SER A 115 -15.80 0.21 13.55
C SER A 115 -15.24 -0.67 12.44
N ILE A 116 -15.10 -0.15 11.22
CA ILE A 116 -14.67 -0.93 10.03
C ILE A 116 -13.16 -1.17 10.08
N PHE A 117 -12.39 -0.18 10.55
CA PHE A 117 -10.94 -0.24 10.59
C PHE A 117 -10.41 -0.24 12.03
N ASN A 118 -11.00 -1.09 12.87
CA ASN A 118 -10.69 -1.15 14.30
C ASN A 118 -9.22 -1.53 14.59
N GLN A 119 -8.51 -2.15 13.64
CA GLN A 119 -7.09 -2.52 13.74
C GLN A 119 -6.14 -1.51 13.05
N THR A 120 -6.60 -0.32 12.65
CA THR A 120 -5.70 0.70 12.07
C THR A 120 -4.70 1.24 13.10
N PRO A 121 -3.39 1.08 12.90
CA PRO A 121 -2.38 1.69 13.75
C PRO A 121 -2.38 3.22 13.63
N LYS A 122 -2.02 3.91 14.71
CA LYS A 122 -1.94 5.37 14.71
C LYS A 122 -0.67 5.83 14.01
N ILE A 123 -0.81 6.53 12.89
CA ILE A 123 0.31 7.06 12.10
C ILE A 123 0.19 8.58 12.00
N LEU A 124 1.02 9.28 12.76
CA LEU A 124 1.00 10.74 12.87
C LEU A 124 1.94 11.39 11.86
N ASN A 125 1.63 11.22 10.57
CA ASN A 125 2.34 11.90 9.50
C ASN A 125 1.41 12.29 8.35
N GLU A 126 1.01 13.55 8.30
CA GLU A 126 0.09 14.01 7.26
C GLU A 126 0.70 14.02 5.86
N LEU A 127 2.03 14.09 5.73
CA LEU A 127 2.68 14.12 4.42
C LEU A 127 2.51 12.78 3.71
N VAL A 128 2.66 11.66 4.45
CA VAL A 128 2.63 10.31 3.89
C VAL A 128 1.34 9.53 4.17
N ASN A 129 0.59 9.84 5.24
CA ASN A 129 -0.67 9.17 5.56
C ASN A 129 -1.84 9.70 4.70
N ARG A 130 -1.72 9.52 3.38
CA ARG A 130 -2.70 9.94 2.36
C ARG A 130 -2.77 8.92 1.23
N ASN A 131 -3.92 8.84 0.58
CA ASN A 131 -4.09 8.02 -0.63
C ASN A 131 -3.45 8.63 -1.89
N LYS A 132 -3.28 9.96 -1.91
CA LYS A 132 -2.61 10.71 -2.99
C LYS A 132 -1.57 11.64 -2.38
N LEU A 133 -0.30 11.33 -2.65
CA LEU A 133 0.85 12.10 -2.19
C LEU A 133 1.11 13.30 -3.10
N SER A 134 1.67 14.38 -2.54
CA SER A 134 2.24 15.48 -3.33
C SER A 134 3.56 15.03 -3.99
N GLY A 135 4.02 15.75 -5.03
CA GLY A 135 5.31 15.46 -5.65
C GLY A 135 6.49 15.53 -4.65
N THR A 136 6.42 16.48 -3.71
CA THR A 136 7.40 16.61 -2.62
C THR A 136 7.36 15.43 -1.65
N ALA A 137 6.17 14.95 -1.28
CA ALA A 137 6.00 13.79 -0.42
C ALA A 137 6.46 12.48 -1.10
N VAL A 138 6.22 12.32 -2.41
CA VAL A 138 6.75 11.16 -3.17
C VAL A 138 8.28 11.17 -3.20
N SER A 139 8.89 12.34 -3.42
CA SER A 139 10.35 12.49 -3.41
C SER A 139 10.93 12.14 -2.04
N ALA A 140 10.32 12.65 -0.96
CA ALA A 140 10.72 12.34 0.41
C ALA A 140 10.54 10.85 0.77
N LEU A 141 9.41 10.25 0.38
CA LEU A 141 9.17 8.82 0.55
C LEU A 141 10.25 7.99 -0.14
N LYS A 142 10.62 8.34 -1.38
CA LYS A 142 11.69 7.66 -2.10
C LYS A 142 13.01 7.72 -1.34
N LYS A 143 13.43 8.92 -0.90
CA LYS A 143 14.67 9.10 -0.13
C LYS A 143 14.67 8.33 1.17
N LEU A 144 13.54 8.30 1.89
CA LEU A 144 13.40 7.50 3.10
C LEU A 144 13.63 6.02 2.79
N LEU A 145 12.94 5.47 1.78
CA LEU A 145 13.07 4.06 1.42
C LEU A 145 14.49 3.69 0.96
N GLU A 146 15.18 4.58 0.24
CA GLU A 146 16.60 4.41 -0.11
C GLU A 146 17.48 4.40 1.16
N ALA A 147 17.26 5.31 2.10
CA ALA A 147 17.99 5.34 3.37
C ALA A 147 17.75 4.08 4.23
N MET A 148 16.53 3.51 4.19
CA MET A 148 16.20 2.24 4.85
C MET A 148 16.99 1.04 4.28
N LEU A 149 17.46 1.13 3.03
CA LEU A 149 18.32 0.11 2.42
C LEU A 149 19.80 0.33 2.73
N GLU A 150 20.25 1.59 2.70
CA GLU A 150 21.67 1.94 2.65
C GLU A 150 22.29 2.23 4.01
N ALA A 151 21.48 2.59 5.02
CA ALA A 151 21.96 3.14 6.29
C ALA A 151 21.17 2.63 7.50
N GLU A 152 20.73 1.37 7.47
CA GLU A 152 19.91 0.77 8.54
C GLU A 152 20.60 0.71 9.91
N ASP A 153 21.92 0.65 9.93
CA ASP A 153 22.75 0.61 11.14
C ASP A 153 23.09 2.02 11.67
N SER A 154 22.75 3.05 10.92
CA SER A 154 23.07 4.43 11.24
C SER A 154 21.95 5.09 12.04
N ASP A 155 22.32 5.95 13.00
CA ASP A 155 21.32 6.72 13.74
C ASP A 155 20.46 7.54 12.77
N GLU A 156 19.15 7.43 12.97
CA GLU A 156 18.13 8.01 12.10
C GLU A 156 18.32 7.77 10.60
N LEU A 157 18.83 6.59 10.22
CA LEU A 157 19.16 6.20 8.85
C LEU A 157 20.17 7.14 8.17
N GLY A 158 21.03 7.81 8.95
CA GLY A 158 21.99 8.79 8.43
C GLY A 158 21.35 10.07 7.88
N ILE A 159 20.07 10.34 8.17
CA ILE A 159 19.36 11.51 7.65
C ILE A 159 19.78 12.77 8.43
N GLU A 160 20.56 13.63 7.79
CA GLU A 160 20.99 14.90 8.36
C GLU A 160 19.92 16.01 8.27
N GLY A 161 19.92 16.93 9.23
CA GLY A 161 18.98 18.05 9.29
C GLY A 161 17.54 17.62 9.61
N PHE A 162 16.55 18.36 9.08
CA PHE A 162 15.12 18.04 9.22
C PHE A 162 14.36 18.11 7.88
N PRO A 163 14.80 17.38 6.84
CA PRO A 163 14.07 17.28 5.60
C PRO A 163 12.76 16.46 5.79
N PRO A 164 11.83 16.48 4.83
CA PRO A 164 10.55 15.78 4.97
C PRO A 164 10.67 14.26 5.24
N GLU A 165 11.67 13.60 4.67
CA GLU A 165 11.98 12.18 4.90
C GLU A 165 12.34 11.87 6.37
N LYS A 166 12.99 12.80 7.08
CA LYS A 166 13.29 12.70 8.53
C LYS A 166 12.00 12.65 9.34
N SER A 167 11.04 13.51 9.00
CA SER A 167 9.72 13.52 9.66
C SER A 167 8.98 12.20 9.44
N MET A 168 9.02 11.65 8.22
CA MET A 168 8.45 10.34 7.91
C MET A 168 9.13 9.22 8.71
N TYR A 169 10.46 9.18 8.75
CA TYR A 169 11.22 8.23 9.56
C TYR A 169 10.80 8.25 11.04
N ILE A 170 10.84 9.44 11.66
CA ILE A 170 10.55 9.59 13.09
C ILE A 170 9.14 9.07 13.41
N SER A 171 8.15 9.51 12.63
CA SER A 171 6.75 9.21 12.88
C SER A 171 6.32 7.78 12.52
N CYS A 172 6.93 7.17 11.50
CA CYS A 172 6.51 5.86 10.98
C CYS A 172 7.39 4.70 11.44
N LEU A 173 8.65 4.95 11.82
CA LEU A 173 9.61 3.89 12.12
C LEU A 173 10.18 4.01 13.54
N LYS A 174 10.69 5.19 13.92
CA LYS A 174 11.31 5.41 15.24
C LYS A 174 10.27 5.36 16.36
N ASN A 175 9.22 6.18 16.27
CA ASN A 175 8.18 6.30 17.31
C ASN A 175 7.29 5.06 17.43
N THR A 176 7.33 4.18 16.42
CA THR A 176 6.57 2.91 16.38
C THR A 176 7.42 1.71 16.79
N ALA A 177 8.69 1.93 17.17
CA ALA A 177 9.66 0.90 17.54
C ALA A 177 9.90 -0.16 16.44
N ILE A 178 9.61 0.17 15.18
CA ILE A 178 9.87 -0.73 14.04
C ILE A 178 11.35 -0.72 13.67
N HIS A 179 12.05 0.39 13.93
CA HIS A 179 13.47 0.57 13.61
C HIS A 179 14.26 1.12 14.80
N SER A 180 15.47 0.61 15.01
CA SER A 180 16.48 1.19 15.90
C SER A 180 17.89 1.01 15.34
N ALA A 181 18.71 2.06 15.42
CA ALA A 181 20.13 1.98 15.09
C ALA A 181 20.93 1.18 16.12
N GLU A 182 20.50 1.19 17.39
CA GLU A 182 21.02 0.33 18.45
C GLU A 182 20.48 -1.08 18.25
N GLY A 183 21.05 -1.80 17.28
CA GLY A 183 20.60 -3.14 16.91
C GLY A 183 20.81 -4.13 18.07
N GLU A 184 19.81 -4.96 18.35
CA GLU A 184 19.96 -6.11 19.24
C GLU A 184 20.43 -7.30 18.40
N ASN A 185 21.59 -7.88 18.72
CA ASN A 185 22.20 -8.99 17.96
C ASN A 185 22.43 -8.69 16.46
N GLY A 186 22.68 -7.42 16.10
CA GLY A 186 22.87 -7.00 14.71
C GLY A 186 21.58 -6.87 13.89
N GLN A 187 20.40 -6.94 14.53
CA GLN A 187 19.11 -6.69 13.90
C GLN A 187 18.65 -5.25 14.17
N HIS A 188 18.28 -4.52 13.12
CA HIS A 188 17.80 -3.12 13.19
C HIS A 188 16.29 -2.97 13.00
N TRP A 189 15.62 -4.04 12.55
CA TRP A 189 14.20 -4.06 12.20
C TRP A 189 13.42 -4.99 13.12
N PHE A 190 12.47 -4.42 13.85
CA PHE A 190 11.86 -5.08 15.00
C PHE A 190 10.38 -5.33 14.78
N ARG A 191 9.93 -6.44 15.36
CA ARG A 191 8.50 -6.83 15.46
C ARG A 191 8.09 -7.19 16.88
N ASN A 192 9.08 -7.35 17.76
CA ASN A 192 8.91 -7.37 19.20
C ASN A 192 8.54 -5.97 19.69
N ASN A 193 7.66 -5.89 20.68
CA ASN A 193 7.24 -4.64 21.33
C ASN A 193 6.51 -3.62 20.44
N LEU A 194 6.00 -4.03 19.27
CA LEU A 194 5.08 -3.19 18.50
C LEU A 194 3.77 -2.98 19.26
N ASP A 195 3.14 -1.81 19.07
CA ASP A 195 1.75 -1.61 19.46
C ASP A 195 0.86 -2.71 18.85
N ASN A 196 -0.20 -3.09 19.56
CA ASN A 196 -1.09 -4.20 19.22
C ASN A 196 -1.60 -4.12 17.78
N LYS A 197 -1.87 -2.90 17.29
CA LYS A 197 -2.37 -2.68 15.93
C LYS A 197 -1.30 -2.84 14.86
N PHE A 198 -0.08 -2.37 15.11
CA PHE A 198 1.05 -2.63 14.21
C PHE A 198 1.40 -4.12 14.16
N ASN A 199 1.39 -4.77 15.33
CA ASN A 199 1.57 -6.22 15.40
C ASN A 199 0.49 -6.95 14.60
N ALA A 200 -0.79 -6.54 14.71
CA ALA A 200 -1.88 -7.13 13.94
C ALA A 200 -1.68 -7.00 12.41
N VAL A 201 -1.20 -5.85 11.94
CA VAL A 201 -0.88 -5.61 10.52
C VAL A 201 0.23 -6.54 10.03
N PHE A 202 1.36 -6.61 10.76
CA PHE A 202 2.52 -7.41 10.36
C PHE A 202 2.24 -8.91 10.47
N ALA A 203 1.54 -9.34 11.53
CA ALA A 203 1.12 -10.73 11.69
C ALA A 203 0.17 -11.19 10.58
N ALA A 204 -0.68 -10.30 10.06
CA ALA A 204 -1.54 -10.59 8.92
C ALA A 204 -0.73 -10.90 7.65
N ALA A 205 0.27 -10.06 7.36
CA ALA A 205 1.16 -10.25 6.22
C ALA A 205 1.98 -11.53 6.36
N GLU A 206 2.55 -11.79 7.53
CA GLU A 206 3.29 -13.03 7.80
C GLU A 206 2.40 -14.27 7.64
N LYS A 207 1.18 -14.25 8.18
CA LYS A 207 0.22 -15.34 8.02
C LYS A 207 -0.13 -15.55 6.54
N PHE A 208 -0.33 -14.46 5.79
CA PHE A 208 -0.63 -14.51 4.36
C PHE A 208 0.51 -15.14 3.55
N LEU A 209 1.76 -14.76 3.85
CA LEU A 209 2.95 -15.35 3.24
C LEU A 209 3.09 -16.85 3.57
N LYS A 210 2.97 -17.23 4.85
CA LYS A 210 3.09 -18.63 5.30
C LYS A 210 2.00 -19.52 4.71
N ALA A 211 0.78 -19.01 4.55
CA ALA A 211 -0.32 -19.75 3.93
C ALA A 211 -0.05 -20.09 2.46
N ARG A 212 0.80 -19.32 1.78
CA ARG A 212 1.20 -19.52 0.38
C ARG A 212 2.64 -20.01 0.24
N LYS A 213 3.17 -20.68 1.26
CA LYS A 213 4.55 -21.22 1.26
C LYS A 213 4.90 -21.89 -0.08
N GLY A 214 6.08 -21.59 -0.59
CA GLY A 214 6.56 -22.13 -1.87
C GLY A 214 6.13 -21.32 -3.11
N ASN A 215 5.13 -20.44 -3.01
CA ASN A 215 4.70 -19.58 -4.11
C ASN A 215 5.16 -18.13 -3.91
N GLU A 216 5.31 -17.41 -5.01
CA GLU A 216 5.53 -15.97 -5.02
C GLU A 216 4.25 -15.24 -4.59
N VAL A 217 4.42 -14.21 -3.76
CA VAL A 217 3.35 -13.33 -3.31
C VAL A 217 3.70 -11.91 -3.70
N LYS A 218 2.83 -11.25 -4.46
CA LYS A 218 3.09 -9.89 -4.93
C LYS A 218 2.98 -8.91 -3.77
N LEU A 219 3.84 -7.88 -3.75
CA LEU A 219 3.76 -6.86 -2.70
C LEU A 219 2.47 -6.05 -2.79
N SER A 220 1.89 -5.90 -3.99
CA SER A 220 0.56 -5.31 -4.16
C SER A 220 -0.54 -6.07 -3.42
N GLU A 221 -0.42 -7.40 -3.28
CA GLU A 221 -1.42 -8.20 -2.55
C GLU A 221 -1.33 -7.95 -1.04
N ILE A 222 -0.12 -7.84 -0.49
CA ILE A 222 0.10 -7.47 0.91
C ILE A 222 -0.37 -6.03 1.16
N GLY A 223 -0.07 -5.11 0.24
CA GLY A 223 -0.57 -3.74 0.30
C GLY A 223 -2.10 -3.68 0.28
N GLN A 224 -2.76 -4.49 -0.56
CA GLN A 224 -4.22 -4.57 -0.60
C GLN A 224 -4.81 -5.18 0.68
N LEU A 225 -4.16 -6.20 1.25
CA LEU A 225 -4.53 -6.76 2.55
C LEU A 225 -4.54 -5.66 3.62
N TRP A 226 -3.49 -4.85 3.69
CA TRP A 226 -3.40 -3.75 4.67
C TRP A 226 -4.30 -2.55 4.37
N ALA A 227 -4.64 -2.32 3.11
CA ALA A 227 -5.61 -1.28 2.73
C ALA A 227 -7.07 -1.67 3.05
N SER A 228 -7.33 -2.96 3.28
CA SER A 228 -8.68 -3.49 3.54
C SER A 228 -9.03 -3.49 5.03
N GLU A 229 -10.30 -3.73 5.35
CA GLU A 229 -10.73 -4.03 6.73
C GLU A 229 -9.96 -5.25 7.28
N PRO A 230 -9.52 -5.23 8.55
CA PRO A 230 -9.74 -4.20 9.58
C PRO A 230 -8.65 -3.14 9.70
N TYR A 231 -7.73 -3.01 8.74
CA TYR A 231 -6.52 -2.20 8.87
C TYR A 231 -6.60 -0.83 8.20
N GLY A 232 -7.15 -0.72 6.99
CA GLY A 232 -7.43 0.55 6.32
C GLY A 232 -6.23 1.49 6.10
N LEU A 233 -5.01 0.95 5.90
CA LEU A 233 -3.82 1.77 5.67
C LEU A 233 -3.91 2.56 4.37
N THR A 234 -3.45 3.82 4.41
CA THR A 234 -3.41 4.67 3.22
C THR A 234 -2.28 4.26 2.26
N LYS A 235 -2.47 4.52 0.96
CA LYS A 235 -1.48 4.14 -0.06
C LYS A 235 -0.07 4.70 0.18
N GLY A 236 0.04 5.89 0.76
CA GLY A 236 1.34 6.52 0.97
C GLY A 236 2.21 5.84 2.02
N VAL A 237 1.62 5.27 3.08
CA VAL A 237 2.39 4.63 4.16
C VAL A 237 2.74 3.18 3.89
N ILE A 238 1.95 2.51 3.03
CA ILE A 238 2.13 1.09 2.71
C ILE A 238 3.57 0.76 2.27
N PRO A 239 4.23 1.53 1.37
CA PRO A 239 5.62 1.25 0.98
C PRO A 239 6.61 1.24 2.16
N ILE A 240 6.47 2.16 3.12
CA ILE A 240 7.35 2.24 4.30
C ILE A 240 7.21 0.96 5.12
N PHE A 241 5.97 0.60 5.45
CA PHE A 241 5.71 -0.57 6.27
C PHE A 241 5.99 -1.88 5.55
N LEU A 242 5.81 -1.93 4.22
CA LEU A 242 6.19 -3.10 3.42
C LEU A 242 7.69 -3.31 3.52
N LEU A 243 8.50 -2.29 3.21
CA LEU A 243 9.94 -2.45 3.25
C LEU A 243 10.43 -2.81 4.66
N ALA A 244 9.91 -2.14 5.70
CA ALA A 244 10.25 -2.47 7.08
C ALA A 244 9.85 -3.90 7.47
N PHE A 245 8.66 -4.35 7.07
CA PHE A 245 8.20 -5.72 7.29
C PHE A 245 9.12 -6.73 6.59
N LEU A 246 9.49 -6.50 5.33
CA LEU A 246 10.40 -7.38 4.60
C LEU A 246 11.78 -7.44 5.26
N LYS A 247 12.36 -6.29 5.62
CA LYS A 247 13.64 -6.23 6.33
C LYS A 247 13.59 -6.95 7.68
N SER A 248 12.46 -6.86 8.40
CA SER A 248 12.25 -7.60 9.66
C SER A 248 12.05 -9.12 9.50
N MET A 249 11.75 -9.58 8.27
CA MET A 249 11.69 -11.01 7.95
C MET A 249 13.06 -11.58 7.59
N SER A 250 14.01 -10.72 7.21
CA SER A 250 15.40 -11.03 6.93
C SER A 250 15.53 -12.31 6.08
N GLU A 251 16.18 -13.36 6.61
CA GLU A 251 16.49 -14.62 5.94
C GLU A 251 15.30 -15.55 5.65
N GLN A 252 14.08 -15.20 6.10
CA GLN A 252 12.89 -16.04 5.94
C GLN A 252 12.19 -15.85 4.59
N ILE A 253 12.65 -14.90 3.78
CA ILE A 253 12.05 -14.56 2.49
C ILE A 253 13.10 -14.44 1.39
N ALA A 254 12.70 -14.77 0.16
CA ALA A 254 13.44 -14.48 -1.05
C ALA A 254 12.73 -13.38 -1.84
N TYR A 255 13.50 -12.47 -2.43
CA TYR A 255 13.00 -11.33 -3.19
C TYR A 255 12.93 -11.65 -4.68
N TYR A 256 11.90 -11.14 -5.34
CA TYR A 256 11.66 -11.33 -6.77
C TYR A 256 11.17 -10.03 -7.41
N GLU A 257 11.55 -9.81 -8.65
CA GLU A 257 11.06 -8.72 -9.48
C GLU A 257 10.67 -9.22 -10.86
N LYS A 258 9.71 -8.55 -11.51
CA LYS A 258 9.42 -8.85 -12.92
C LYS A 258 10.55 -8.36 -13.81
N ASP A 259 11.01 -9.23 -14.68
CA ASP A 259 11.94 -8.89 -15.75
C ASP A 259 11.20 -8.34 -16.99
N MET A 260 11.94 -8.09 -18.07
CA MET A 260 11.38 -7.57 -19.32
C MET A 260 10.44 -8.55 -20.04
N SER A 261 10.48 -9.85 -19.71
CA SER A 261 9.56 -10.86 -20.23
C SER A 261 8.23 -10.90 -19.47
N GLY A 262 8.20 -10.29 -18.28
CA GLY A 262 7.05 -10.27 -17.38
C GLY A 262 7.02 -11.43 -16.38
N GLU A 263 8.05 -12.27 -16.36
CA GLU A 263 8.25 -13.33 -15.37
C GLU A 263 9.00 -12.81 -14.15
N PHE A 264 8.75 -13.42 -12.98
CA PHE A 264 9.44 -13.06 -11.75
C PHE A 264 10.84 -13.70 -11.70
N ALA A 265 11.86 -12.87 -11.71
CA ALA A 265 13.25 -13.25 -11.51
C ALA A 265 13.66 -13.03 -10.05
N PHE A 266 14.46 -13.95 -9.52
CA PHE A 266 15.04 -13.83 -8.18
C PHE A 266 16.05 -12.67 -8.14
N ILE A 267 16.00 -11.89 -7.06
CA ILE A 267 17.03 -10.90 -6.73
C ILE A 267 17.60 -11.20 -5.35
N ALA A 268 18.90 -10.94 -5.19
CA ALA A 268 19.58 -11.24 -3.95
C ALA A 268 19.09 -10.34 -2.80
N GLU A 269 19.06 -9.04 -3.06
CA GLU A 269 18.65 -8.01 -2.11
C GLU A 269 17.89 -6.89 -2.83
N PRO A 270 16.98 -6.19 -2.14
CA PRO A 270 16.35 -4.99 -2.67
C PRO A 270 17.37 -3.88 -2.92
N ASP A 271 17.29 -3.23 -4.09
CA ASP A 271 18.12 -2.09 -4.46
C ASP A 271 17.29 -0.81 -4.68
N ARG A 272 17.90 0.23 -5.25
CA ARG A 272 17.20 1.48 -5.57
C ARG A 272 16.09 1.31 -6.62
N ASP A 273 16.24 0.40 -7.57
CA ASP A 273 15.19 0.12 -8.56
C ASP A 273 14.00 -0.59 -7.91
N TYR A 274 14.27 -1.50 -6.98
CA TYR A 274 13.25 -2.11 -6.13
C TYR A 274 12.44 -1.06 -5.37
N VAL A 275 13.08 -0.06 -4.78
CA VAL A 275 12.38 1.07 -4.11
C VAL A 275 11.49 1.83 -5.11
N HIS A 276 12.01 2.11 -6.30
CA HIS A 276 11.24 2.82 -7.32
C HIS A 276 9.99 2.02 -7.75
N LYS A 277 10.15 0.72 -8.01
CA LYS A 277 9.04 -0.20 -8.31
C LYS A 277 8.07 -0.32 -7.15
N LEU A 278 8.53 -0.37 -5.90
CA LEU A 278 7.68 -0.46 -4.71
C LEU A 278 6.72 0.72 -4.60
N ILE A 279 7.19 1.93 -4.92
CA ILE A 279 6.35 3.15 -4.89
C ILE A 279 5.40 3.21 -6.09
N LYS A 280 5.87 2.85 -7.29
CA LYS A 280 5.13 3.05 -8.55
C LYS A 280 4.22 1.87 -8.89
N ASN A 281 4.77 0.66 -8.91
CA ASN A 281 4.15 -0.57 -9.35
C ASN A 281 4.51 -1.74 -8.41
N PRO A 282 4.00 -1.78 -7.16
CA PRO A 282 4.31 -2.87 -6.23
C PRO A 282 3.84 -4.26 -6.70
N GLY A 283 3.03 -4.34 -7.76
CA GLY A 283 2.62 -5.61 -8.39
C GLY A 283 3.68 -6.24 -9.30
N ASP A 284 4.78 -5.52 -9.56
CA ASP A 284 5.96 -6.01 -10.27
C ASP A 284 7.03 -6.55 -9.31
N LEU A 285 6.77 -6.51 -8.01
CA LEU A 285 7.62 -7.05 -6.97
C LEU A 285 6.89 -8.19 -6.25
N ALA A 286 7.64 -9.24 -5.91
CA ALA A 286 7.12 -10.36 -5.15
C ALA A 286 8.14 -10.84 -4.13
N VAL A 287 7.63 -11.55 -3.11
CA VAL A 287 8.45 -12.26 -2.16
C VAL A 287 7.94 -13.67 -1.98
N LYS A 288 8.85 -14.60 -1.68
CA LYS A 288 8.53 -16.00 -1.43
C LYS A 288 8.99 -16.37 -0.03
N TYR A 289 8.08 -16.88 0.78
CA TYR A 289 8.43 -17.41 2.10
C TYR A 289 9.25 -18.69 1.94
N ILE A 290 10.44 -18.70 2.52
CA ILE A 290 11.38 -19.82 2.45
C ILE A 290 11.01 -20.80 3.57
N VAL A 291 10.73 -22.05 3.19
CA VAL A 291 10.59 -23.16 4.13
C VAL A 291 11.73 -24.10 3.85
N LEU A 292 12.80 -24.00 4.64
CA LEU A 292 13.85 -25.01 4.62
C LEU A 292 13.38 -26.21 5.45
N ALA A 293 13.33 -27.39 4.84
CA ALA A 293 13.21 -28.63 5.59
C ALA A 293 14.45 -28.81 6.49
N LYS A 294 14.33 -29.61 7.55
CA LYS A 294 15.43 -29.79 8.51
C LYS A 294 16.71 -30.32 7.84
N GLU A 295 16.55 -31.22 6.89
CA GLU A 295 17.63 -31.78 6.06
C GLU A 295 18.27 -30.71 5.16
N GLU A 296 17.47 -29.80 4.58
CA GLU A 296 17.97 -28.69 3.76
C GLU A 296 18.68 -27.64 4.61
N GLN A 297 18.24 -27.42 5.85
CA GLN A 297 18.96 -26.56 6.80
C GLN A 297 20.34 -27.15 7.11
N GLU A 298 20.43 -28.43 7.46
CA GLU A 298 21.70 -29.13 7.72
C GLU A 298 22.63 -29.04 6.49
N TRP A 299 22.09 -29.26 5.28
CA TRP A 299 22.83 -29.10 4.03
C TRP A 299 23.32 -27.67 3.82
N LEU A 300 22.50 -26.68 4.15
CA LEU A 300 22.88 -25.27 4.09
C LEU A 300 24.02 -24.95 5.05
N GLN A 301 24.02 -25.55 6.25
CA GLN A 301 25.14 -25.40 7.20
C GLN A 301 26.43 -25.96 6.63
N HIS A 302 26.36 -27.14 6.00
CA HIS A 302 27.53 -27.73 5.33
C HIS A 302 28.05 -26.84 4.20
N LEU A 303 27.14 -26.28 3.39
CA LEU A 303 27.52 -25.34 2.34
C LEU A 303 28.07 -24.02 2.87
N ALA A 304 27.56 -23.51 3.99
CA ALA A 304 28.08 -22.30 4.64
C ALA A 304 29.49 -22.52 5.15
N ILE A 305 29.75 -23.65 5.81
CA ILE A 305 31.09 -24.03 6.26
C ILE A 305 32.04 -24.15 5.06
N PHE A 306 31.60 -24.80 3.98
CA PHE A 306 32.42 -24.92 2.77
C PHE A 306 32.69 -23.57 2.12
N ALA A 307 31.67 -22.73 1.98
CA ALA A 307 31.78 -21.38 1.43
C ALA A 307 32.72 -20.51 2.29
N ALA A 308 32.64 -20.62 3.62
CA ALA A 308 33.51 -19.91 4.55
C ALA A 308 34.97 -20.32 4.39
N VAL A 309 35.25 -21.62 4.26
CA VAL A 309 36.60 -22.16 4.00
C VAL A 309 37.15 -21.68 2.67
N GLN A 310 36.35 -21.71 1.60
CA GLN A 310 36.82 -21.31 0.26
C GLN A 310 36.99 -19.80 0.10
N SER A 311 36.16 -19.01 0.78
CA SER A 311 36.22 -17.55 0.71
C SER A 311 37.07 -16.90 1.81
N ASN A 312 37.53 -17.69 2.78
CA ASN A 312 38.26 -17.25 3.98
C ASN A 312 37.54 -16.12 4.73
N ARG A 313 36.21 -16.23 4.86
CA ARG A 313 35.30 -15.29 5.54
C ARG A 313 34.25 -16.06 6.33
N ASP A 314 33.76 -15.50 7.42
CA ASP A 314 32.58 -16.06 8.09
C ASP A 314 31.35 -15.90 7.20
N VAL A 315 30.62 -16.99 7.04
CA VAL A 315 29.39 -17.07 6.23
C VAL A 315 28.25 -17.51 7.14
N SER A 316 27.20 -16.70 7.21
CA SER A 316 25.98 -17.04 7.95
C SER A 316 25.23 -18.19 7.29
N ASN A 317 24.50 -18.97 8.09
CA ASN A 317 23.68 -20.12 7.65
C ASN A 317 22.38 -19.67 6.96
N ASN A 318 22.51 -18.87 5.90
CA ASN A 318 21.39 -18.43 5.09
C ASN A 318 21.71 -18.59 3.59
N ILE A 319 20.67 -18.79 2.77
CA ILE A 319 20.83 -19.24 1.38
C ILE A 319 21.67 -18.22 0.58
N LEU A 320 21.48 -16.93 0.84
CA LEU A 320 22.10 -15.82 0.12
C LEU A 320 23.57 -15.63 0.46
N SER A 321 23.89 -15.64 1.75
CA SER A 321 25.25 -15.57 2.27
C SER A 321 26.08 -16.78 1.89
N VAL A 322 25.44 -17.95 1.70
CA VAL A 322 26.10 -19.16 1.18
C VAL A 322 26.27 -19.11 -0.35
N ALA A 323 25.26 -18.66 -1.09
CA ALA A 323 25.28 -18.65 -2.55
C ALA A 323 26.31 -17.66 -3.12
N THR A 324 26.42 -16.45 -2.54
CA THR A 324 27.27 -15.38 -3.09
C THR A 324 28.76 -15.74 -3.13
N PRO A 325 29.37 -16.26 -2.05
CA PRO A 325 30.77 -16.72 -2.08
C PRO A 325 30.97 -17.90 -3.03
N LEU A 326 30.02 -18.85 -3.09
CA LEU A 326 30.09 -20.00 -4.00
C LEU A 326 30.07 -19.58 -5.47
N VAL A 327 29.18 -18.67 -5.86
CA VAL A 327 29.11 -18.11 -7.21
C VAL A 327 30.38 -17.35 -7.53
N THR A 328 30.93 -16.59 -6.58
CA THR A 328 32.20 -15.87 -6.76
C THR A 328 33.37 -16.83 -6.99
N VAL A 329 33.46 -17.91 -6.21
CA VAL A 329 34.46 -18.97 -6.41
C VAL A 329 34.30 -19.60 -7.80
N MET A 330 33.08 -20.00 -8.17
CA MET A 330 32.79 -20.55 -9.49
C MET A 330 33.14 -19.59 -10.63
N HIS A 331 32.89 -18.30 -10.46
CA HIS A 331 33.23 -17.27 -11.43
C HIS A 331 34.74 -17.00 -11.51
N ASN A 332 35.50 -17.22 -10.43
CA ASN A 332 36.96 -17.07 -10.43
C ASN A 332 37.71 -18.31 -10.89
N LEU A 333 37.00 -19.43 -11.15
CA LEU A 333 37.63 -20.62 -11.71
C LEU A 333 38.23 -20.31 -13.11
N PRO A 334 39.41 -20.88 -13.43
CA PRO A 334 39.98 -20.80 -14.76
C PRO A 334 39.01 -21.27 -15.84
N GLN A 335 39.11 -20.69 -17.04
CA GLN A 335 38.18 -20.98 -18.14
C GLN A 335 38.14 -22.46 -18.54
N TRP A 336 39.26 -23.17 -18.43
CA TRP A 336 39.34 -24.60 -18.71
C TRP A 336 38.52 -25.43 -17.70
N VAL A 337 38.48 -25.04 -16.42
CA VAL A 337 37.66 -25.69 -15.39
C VAL A 337 36.17 -25.48 -15.66
N LYS A 338 35.77 -24.25 -16.02
CA LYS A 338 34.38 -23.91 -16.32
C LYS A 338 33.83 -24.65 -17.54
N ASN A 339 34.71 -25.01 -18.48
CA ASN A 339 34.37 -25.68 -19.73
C ASN A 339 34.57 -27.21 -19.67
N ALA A 340 35.00 -27.76 -18.53
CA ALA A 340 35.21 -29.20 -18.38
C ALA A 340 33.87 -29.91 -18.16
N HIS A 341 33.39 -30.62 -19.18
CA HIS A 341 32.12 -31.37 -19.12
C HIS A 341 32.30 -32.83 -18.66
N GLN A 342 33.56 -33.29 -18.58
CA GLN A 342 33.93 -34.62 -18.08
C GLN A 342 35.23 -34.50 -17.29
N ILE A 343 35.18 -34.90 -16.01
CA ILE A 343 36.38 -35.08 -15.19
C ILE A 343 36.65 -36.58 -15.15
N VAL A 344 37.82 -36.99 -15.62
CA VAL A 344 38.32 -38.35 -15.43
C VAL A 344 39.15 -38.34 -14.15
N LEU A 345 38.70 -39.06 -13.13
CA LEU A 345 39.43 -39.21 -11.86
C LEU A 345 40.86 -39.69 -12.16
N ASP A 346 41.85 -39.03 -11.53
CA ASP A 346 43.29 -39.33 -11.61
C ASP A 346 43.97 -39.22 -12.98
N ASN A 347 43.44 -38.42 -13.93
CA ASN A 347 44.11 -38.19 -15.21
C ASN A 347 44.25 -36.69 -15.60
N ASN A 348 45.31 -36.05 -15.09
CA ASN A 348 45.68 -34.66 -15.40
C ASN A 348 45.89 -34.38 -16.89
N THR A 349 46.15 -35.39 -17.72
CA THR A 349 46.35 -35.24 -19.17
C THR A 349 45.04 -35.10 -19.93
N MET A 350 43.98 -35.78 -19.47
CA MET A 350 42.64 -35.73 -20.06
C MET A 350 41.83 -34.52 -19.59
N ASN A 351 42.14 -34.01 -18.40
CA ASN A 351 41.47 -32.89 -17.76
C ASN A 351 42.15 -31.52 -18.04
N LYS A 352 42.82 -31.38 -19.19
CA LYS A 352 43.50 -30.14 -19.60
C LYS A 352 42.56 -29.13 -20.23
#